data_AF-A0A9D6X1F3-F1
#
_entry.id   AF-A0A9D6X1F3-F1
#
_cell.length_a   1.000
_cell.length_b   1.000
_cell.length_c   1.000
_cell.angle_alpha   90.00
_cell.angle_beta   90.00
_cell.angle_gamma   90.00
#
_symmetry.space_group_name_H-M   'P 1'
#
loop_
_entity.id
_entity.type
_entity.pdbx_description
1 polymer ?
#
loop_
_entity_poly.entity_id
_entity_poly.type
_entity_poly.pdbx_seq_one_letter_code
_entity_poly.pdbx_strand_id
1 'polypeptide(L)'
;MNKQTFGRGVVALVLVILGMIAATMTVFADNPTILPPNSKPFGKTYGEWSVEHWKWIYSLPVDHHPLFDTADCSAGQSGKVWFLGGMFSVTNPSPGVFIGNTTRNCKVPVGKALFFPIVDVEGSTVEGNGVTEAELRAFANFVADHAANLFAEIDGKPITNLNAYRAQSPLFTFGPLPANNALGLPQGTTSPAVSDGYFLMIAPLSSGRHTIHFKGSIILGQPTDPGYFEFSLDITYNITVK
;
A
#
# COMPACT_ATOMS: atom_id res chain seq x y z
N MET A 1 -28.73 51.26 64.99
CA MET A 1 -27.83 51.30 63.81
C MET A 1 -27.21 49.92 63.66
N ASN A 2 -27.69 49.15 62.67
CA ASN A 2 -26.93 48.73 61.48
C ASN A 2 -25.88 47.65 61.78
N LYS A 3 -25.77 46.52 61.09
CA LYS A 3 -26.54 45.83 60.05
C LYS A 3 -25.94 44.41 60.05
N GLN A 4 -26.76 43.37 60.09
CA GLN A 4 -26.35 42.03 59.69
C GLN A 4 -26.09 42.01 58.18
N THR A 5 -25.05 41.32 57.73
CA THR A 5 -25.03 40.66 56.42
C THR A 5 -24.16 39.43 56.46
N PHE A 6 -24.82 38.30 56.23
CA PHE A 6 -24.32 36.93 56.18
C PHE A 6 -23.68 36.70 54.79
N GLY A 7 -22.40 36.37 54.75
CA GLY A 7 -21.71 35.98 53.52
C GLY A 7 -22.01 34.51 53.18
N ARG A 8 -22.72 34.30 52.08
CA ARG A 8 -22.99 32.98 51.49
C ARG A 8 -21.69 32.41 50.90
N GLY A 9 -21.10 31.42 51.56
CA GLY A 9 -20.05 30.57 51.00
C GLY A 9 -20.60 29.17 50.76
N VAL A 10 -21.00 28.89 49.52
CA VAL A 10 -21.49 27.58 49.07
C VAL A 10 -20.33 26.58 49.07
N VAL A 11 -20.53 25.45 49.75
CA VAL A 11 -19.65 24.27 49.71
C VAL A 11 -19.73 23.68 48.29
N ALA A 12 -18.65 23.81 47.52
CA ALA A 12 -18.53 23.16 46.22
C ALA A 12 -18.03 21.72 46.41
N LEU A 13 -18.95 20.78 46.19
CA LEU A 13 -18.72 19.34 46.13
C LEU A 13 -17.84 19.02 44.91
N VAL A 14 -16.58 18.62 45.12
CA VAL A 14 -15.71 18.13 44.03
C VAL A 14 -16.10 16.68 43.73
N LEU A 15 -16.91 16.50 42.69
CA LEU A 15 -17.18 15.20 42.09
C LEU A 15 -15.96 14.77 41.25
N VAL A 16 -15.23 13.77 41.73
CA VAL A 16 -14.20 13.08 40.95
C VAL A 16 -14.91 12.23 39.90
N ILE A 17 -15.02 12.73 38.67
CA ILE A 17 -15.44 11.94 37.52
C ILE A 17 -14.22 11.11 37.09
N LEU A 18 -14.20 9.84 37.50
CA LEU A 18 -13.32 8.83 36.91
C LEU A 18 -13.81 8.58 35.47
N GLY A 19 -13.30 9.36 34.53
CA GLY A 19 -13.53 9.11 33.10
C GLY A 19 -12.85 7.82 32.69
N MET A 20 -13.61 6.72 32.63
CA MET A 20 -13.19 5.54 31.87
C MET A 20 -13.11 5.95 30.41
N ILE A 21 -11.89 6.18 29.91
CA ILE A 21 -11.61 6.19 28.48
C ILE A 21 -11.77 4.76 28.01
N ALA A 22 -13.00 4.37 27.68
CA ALA A 22 -13.22 3.26 26.78
C ALA A 22 -12.69 3.71 25.41
N ALA A 23 -11.43 3.38 25.12
CA ALA A 23 -10.89 3.50 23.78
C ALA A 23 -11.81 2.73 22.84
N THR A 24 -12.43 3.41 21.89
CA THR A 24 -13.31 2.85 20.88
C THR A 24 -12.54 1.88 19.99
N MET A 25 -12.47 0.60 20.37
CA MET A 25 -11.96 -0.51 19.55
C MET A 25 -12.98 -0.96 18.51
N THR A 26 -13.63 -0.04 17.80
CA THR A 26 -14.79 -0.37 16.94
C THR A 26 -14.55 -0.18 15.43
N VAL A 27 -13.32 0.00 14.96
CA VAL A 27 -13.07 0.30 13.52
C VAL A 27 -12.40 -0.83 12.73
N PHE A 28 -11.90 -1.90 13.38
CA PHE A 28 -11.11 -2.95 12.69
C PHE A 28 -11.79 -4.31 12.58
N ALA A 29 -13.05 -4.44 13.03
CA ALA A 29 -13.80 -5.69 12.91
C ALA A 29 -14.27 -6.00 11.48
N ASP A 30 -14.16 -5.05 10.55
CA ASP A 30 -14.80 -5.17 9.23
C ASP A 30 -13.99 -6.00 8.22
N ASN A 31 -12.68 -6.15 8.40
CA ASN A 31 -11.80 -6.88 7.46
C ASN A 31 -10.96 -7.96 8.17
N PRO A 32 -11.55 -9.08 8.66
CA PRO A 32 -10.88 -10.03 9.55
C PRO A 32 -9.66 -10.75 8.92
N THR A 33 -9.59 -10.80 7.59
CA THR A 33 -8.47 -11.42 6.86
C THR A 33 -7.28 -10.47 6.67
N ILE A 34 -7.49 -9.16 6.86
CA ILE A 34 -6.46 -8.13 6.69
C ILE A 34 -5.89 -7.75 8.06
N LEU A 35 -4.58 -7.74 8.18
CA LEU A 35 -3.92 -7.25 9.38
C LEU A 35 -4.16 -5.73 9.53
N PRO A 36 -4.34 -5.18 10.75
CA PRO A 36 -4.71 -3.77 10.87
C PRO A 36 -3.62 -2.82 10.31
N PRO A 37 -4.00 -1.72 9.61
CA PRO A 37 -3.04 -0.83 8.95
C PRO A 37 -2.12 -0.08 9.92
N ASN A 38 -2.62 0.19 11.14
CA ASN A 38 -1.84 0.82 12.22
C ASN A 38 -1.04 -0.19 13.07
N SER A 39 -1.05 -1.47 12.70
CA SER A 39 -0.26 -2.50 13.38
C SER A 39 1.16 -2.61 12.79
N LYS A 40 1.99 -3.47 13.41
CA LYS A 40 3.33 -3.78 12.92
C LYS A 40 3.45 -5.27 12.57
N PRO A 41 2.73 -5.75 11.53
CA PRO A 41 2.76 -7.16 11.18
C PRO A 41 4.20 -7.59 10.91
N PHE A 42 4.63 -8.66 11.59
CA PHE A 42 6.00 -9.20 11.50
C PHE A 42 7.09 -8.14 11.78
N GLY A 43 6.80 -7.15 12.63
CA GLY A 43 7.77 -6.17 13.14
C GLY A 43 7.96 -4.92 12.29
N LYS A 44 7.22 -4.76 11.18
CA LYS A 44 7.27 -3.59 10.29
C LYS A 44 5.89 -2.98 10.13
N THR A 45 5.84 -1.66 10.04
CA THR A 45 4.67 -0.88 9.60
C THR A 45 4.36 -1.16 8.13
N TYR A 46 3.18 -0.74 7.65
CA TYR A 46 2.82 -0.86 6.24
C TYR A 46 3.78 -0.08 5.32
N GLY A 47 4.18 1.13 5.71
CA GLY A 47 5.16 1.91 4.96
C GLY A 47 6.51 1.21 4.86
N GLU A 48 6.96 0.53 5.92
CA GLU A 48 8.19 -0.29 5.87
C GLU A 48 8.02 -1.57 5.04
N TRP A 49 6.82 -2.16 4.98
CA TRP A 49 6.55 -3.27 4.05
C TRP A 49 6.50 -2.82 2.58
N SER A 50 6.03 -1.60 2.31
CA SER A 50 6.13 -0.96 0.98
C SER A 50 7.59 -0.86 0.53
N VAL A 51 8.53 -0.51 1.44
CA VAL A 51 9.97 -0.53 1.11
C VAL A 51 10.45 -1.91 0.66
N GLU A 52 10.10 -2.96 1.40
CA GLU A 52 10.54 -4.32 1.05
C GLU A 52 9.90 -4.80 -0.26
N HIS A 53 8.66 -4.37 -0.53
CA HIS A 53 7.94 -4.66 -1.76
C HIS A 53 8.60 -4.00 -2.99
N TRP A 54 8.92 -2.70 -2.92
CA TRP A 54 9.63 -2.01 -4.01
C TRP A 54 11.03 -2.57 -4.23
N LYS A 55 11.74 -2.95 -3.16
CA LYS A 55 13.02 -3.65 -3.27
C LYS A 55 12.87 -5.00 -3.96
N TRP A 56 11.83 -5.76 -3.67
CA TRP A 56 11.54 -7.02 -4.36
C TRP A 56 11.27 -6.78 -5.86
N ILE A 57 10.40 -5.82 -6.20
CA ILE A 57 10.12 -5.44 -7.59
C ILE A 57 11.43 -5.16 -8.34
N TYR A 58 12.25 -4.25 -7.82
CA TYR A 58 13.47 -3.82 -8.51
C TYR A 58 14.64 -4.78 -8.41
N SER A 59 14.54 -5.85 -7.61
CA SER A 59 15.58 -6.88 -7.52
C SER A 59 15.57 -7.87 -8.68
N LEU A 60 14.51 -7.90 -9.50
CA LEU A 60 14.30 -8.88 -10.55
C LEU A 60 14.49 -8.28 -11.95
N PRO A 61 15.16 -9.00 -12.87
CA PRO A 61 15.23 -8.59 -14.28
C PRO A 61 13.91 -8.90 -14.99
N VAL A 62 13.56 -8.11 -16.00
CA VAL A 62 12.29 -8.18 -16.75
C VAL A 62 11.98 -9.58 -17.28
N ASP A 63 12.99 -10.34 -17.69
CA ASP A 63 12.85 -11.71 -18.22
C ASP A 63 12.71 -12.80 -17.14
N HIS A 64 12.82 -12.44 -15.86
CA HIS A 64 12.60 -13.32 -14.70
C HIS A 64 11.74 -12.63 -13.63
N HIS A 65 10.69 -11.92 -14.05
CA HIS A 65 9.89 -11.10 -13.15
C HIS A 65 8.39 -11.44 -13.25
N PRO A 66 7.73 -11.79 -12.14
CA PRO A 66 6.32 -12.19 -12.17
C PRO A 66 5.36 -11.06 -12.56
N LEU A 67 5.76 -9.79 -12.42
CA LEU A 67 4.93 -8.65 -12.81
C LEU A 67 5.01 -8.32 -14.31
N PHE A 68 5.93 -8.96 -15.02
CA PHE A 68 6.02 -9.01 -16.48
C PHE A 68 5.50 -10.35 -17.06
N ASP A 69 4.97 -11.22 -16.20
CA ASP A 69 4.47 -12.56 -16.55
C ASP A 69 5.55 -13.46 -17.20
N THR A 70 6.82 -13.20 -16.90
CA THR A 70 7.98 -13.97 -17.39
C THR A 70 8.51 -14.98 -16.37
N ALA A 71 7.99 -14.96 -15.14
CA ALA A 71 8.38 -15.87 -14.06
C ALA A 71 7.21 -16.27 -13.15
N ASP A 72 7.42 -17.34 -12.38
CA ASP A 72 6.48 -17.78 -11.34
C ASP A 72 6.39 -16.78 -10.18
N CYS A 73 5.25 -16.72 -9.49
CA CYS A 73 5.02 -15.81 -8.37
C CYS A 73 5.97 -16.02 -7.17
N SER A 74 6.67 -17.16 -7.11
CA SER A 74 7.72 -17.45 -6.12
C SER A 74 9.05 -16.74 -6.39
N ALA A 75 9.24 -16.15 -7.57
CA ALA A 75 10.47 -15.45 -7.92
C ALA A 75 10.79 -14.30 -6.95
N GLY A 76 12.02 -14.30 -6.42
CA GLY A 76 12.50 -13.29 -5.47
C GLY A 76 11.86 -13.35 -4.08
N GLN A 77 10.96 -14.31 -3.81
CA GLN A 77 10.22 -14.36 -2.55
C GLN A 77 11.03 -15.03 -1.44
N SER A 78 10.92 -14.51 -0.22
CA SER A 78 11.55 -15.10 0.96
C SER A 78 10.82 -14.74 2.25
N GLY A 79 11.25 -15.28 3.39
CA GLY A 79 10.72 -14.88 4.70
C GLY A 79 9.26 -15.28 4.96
N LYS A 80 8.62 -14.57 5.89
CA LYS A 80 7.23 -14.85 6.35
C LYS A 80 6.16 -14.14 5.52
N VAL A 81 6.55 -13.15 4.73
CA VAL A 81 5.66 -12.33 3.90
C VAL A 81 6.08 -12.51 2.45
N TRP A 82 5.14 -12.86 1.60
CA TRP A 82 5.33 -12.91 0.14
C TRP A 82 4.62 -11.72 -0.50
N PHE A 83 5.21 -11.20 -1.58
CA PHE A 83 4.70 -10.03 -2.28
C PHE A 83 3.82 -10.41 -3.47
N LEU A 84 2.69 -9.71 -3.63
CA LEU A 84 1.96 -9.65 -4.88
C LEU A 84 2.07 -8.22 -5.43
N GLY A 85 1.77 -8.02 -6.70
CA GLY A 85 1.80 -6.68 -7.29
C GLY A 85 0.83 -6.50 -8.43
N GLY A 86 0.76 -5.28 -8.94
CA GLY A 86 0.02 -4.91 -10.14
C GLY A 86 0.63 -5.53 -11.40
N MET A 87 0.95 -4.71 -12.40
CA MET A 87 1.64 -5.19 -13.59
C MET A 87 2.38 -4.07 -14.31
N PHE A 88 3.38 -4.44 -15.09
CA PHE A 88 4.10 -3.52 -15.98
C PHE A 88 3.61 -3.60 -17.44
N SER A 89 3.04 -4.73 -17.86
CA SER A 89 2.57 -4.94 -19.24
C SER A 89 1.21 -4.27 -19.49
N VAL A 90 1.18 -2.96 -19.63
CA VAL A 90 -0.06 -2.17 -19.83
C VAL A 90 -0.39 -1.96 -21.30
N THR A 91 -1.67 -1.73 -21.59
CA THR A 91 -2.15 -1.24 -22.89
C THR A 91 -2.26 0.29 -22.87
N ASN A 92 -1.99 0.94 -24.00
CA ASN A 92 -2.10 2.40 -24.15
C ASN A 92 -3.12 2.74 -25.26
N PRO A 93 -4.43 2.76 -24.95
CA PRO A 93 -5.48 2.99 -25.96
C PRO A 93 -5.51 4.44 -26.47
N SER A 94 -4.97 5.39 -25.69
CA SER A 94 -4.89 6.80 -26.05
C SER A 94 -3.74 7.48 -25.30
N PRO A 95 -3.25 8.65 -25.77
CA PRO A 95 -2.21 9.40 -25.07
C PRO A 95 -2.57 9.62 -23.59
N GLY A 96 -1.62 9.32 -22.70
CA GLY A 96 -1.80 9.48 -21.25
C GLY A 96 -2.57 8.37 -20.54
N VAL A 97 -3.21 7.42 -21.24
CA VAL A 97 -4.05 6.38 -20.63
C VAL A 97 -3.35 5.02 -20.64
N PHE A 98 -3.15 4.42 -19.47
CA PHE A 98 -2.48 3.14 -19.29
C PHE A 98 -3.39 2.19 -18.52
N ILE A 99 -3.71 1.04 -19.13
CA ILE A 99 -4.64 0.06 -18.56
C ILE A 99 -3.95 -1.28 -18.44
N GLY A 100 -3.85 -1.77 -17.20
CA GLY A 100 -3.36 -3.10 -16.88
C GLY A 100 -4.50 -4.05 -16.50
N ASN A 101 -4.54 -5.23 -17.11
CA ASN A 101 -5.41 -6.31 -16.65
C ASN A 101 -4.67 -7.64 -16.77
N THR A 102 -4.66 -8.43 -15.69
CA THR A 102 -4.10 -9.78 -15.73
C THR A 102 -4.70 -10.69 -14.65
N THR A 103 -4.60 -11.99 -14.90
CA THR A 103 -4.92 -13.05 -13.93
C THR A 103 -3.69 -13.93 -13.75
N ARG A 104 -3.18 -14.02 -12.51
CA ARG A 104 -2.02 -14.86 -12.17
C ARG A 104 -2.43 -16.07 -11.34
N ASN A 105 -1.75 -17.18 -11.56
CA ASN A 105 -1.93 -18.40 -10.78
C ASN A 105 -0.67 -18.65 -9.96
N CYS A 106 -0.78 -18.58 -8.64
CA CYS A 106 0.37 -18.67 -7.75
C CYS A 106 0.23 -19.85 -6.78
N LYS A 107 1.35 -20.52 -6.50
CA LYS A 107 1.44 -21.50 -5.41
C LYS A 107 2.19 -20.87 -4.26
N VAL A 108 1.55 -20.79 -3.10
CA VAL A 108 2.10 -20.14 -1.91
C VAL A 108 2.24 -21.18 -0.79
N PRO A 109 3.41 -21.30 -0.14
CA PRO A 109 3.56 -22.18 1.01
C PRO A 109 2.61 -21.82 2.15
N VAL A 110 2.21 -22.83 2.93
CA VAL A 110 1.43 -22.59 4.16
C VAL A 110 2.17 -21.64 5.09
N GLY A 111 1.43 -20.73 5.73
CA GLY A 111 1.97 -19.84 6.76
C GLY A 111 2.61 -18.54 6.23
N LYS A 112 2.53 -18.27 4.92
CA LYS A 112 2.94 -16.98 4.34
C LYS A 112 1.80 -15.96 4.44
N ALA A 113 2.09 -14.80 5.00
CA ALA A 113 1.26 -13.61 4.79
C ALA A 113 1.52 -13.04 3.40
N LEU A 114 0.55 -12.30 2.85
CA LEU A 114 0.65 -11.70 1.52
C LEU A 114 0.55 -10.18 1.62
N PHE A 115 1.55 -9.46 1.10
CA PHE A 115 1.55 -8.00 1.05
C PHE A 115 1.50 -7.51 -0.40
N PHE A 116 0.63 -6.55 -0.69
CA PHE A 116 0.49 -6.00 -2.04
C PHE A 116 -0.15 -4.60 -2.03
N PRO A 117 0.20 -3.75 -3.01
CA PRO A 117 -0.54 -2.53 -3.27
C PRO A 117 -1.85 -2.84 -4.00
N ILE A 118 -2.90 -2.11 -3.66
CA ILE A 118 -4.08 -1.94 -4.51
C ILE A 118 -3.72 -0.98 -5.65
N VAL A 119 -3.11 0.15 -5.29
CA VAL A 119 -2.44 1.10 -6.18
C VAL A 119 -1.44 1.89 -5.35
N ASP A 120 -0.27 2.15 -5.93
CA ASP A 120 0.82 2.84 -5.26
C ASP A 120 1.74 3.54 -6.25
N VAL A 121 2.70 4.27 -5.70
CA VAL A 121 3.76 4.96 -6.42
C VAL A 121 5.07 4.80 -5.66
N GLU A 122 6.17 4.85 -6.41
CA GLU A 122 7.51 5.13 -5.91
C GLU A 122 8.03 6.37 -6.66
N GLY A 123 8.70 7.26 -5.93
CA GLY A 123 9.36 8.43 -6.48
C GLY A 123 10.81 8.47 -6.05
N SER A 124 11.70 8.48 -7.04
CA SER A 124 13.14 8.33 -6.83
C SER A 124 13.96 9.48 -7.43
N THR A 125 15.18 9.66 -6.90
CA THR A 125 16.08 10.69 -7.45
C THR A 125 16.57 10.37 -8.86
N VAL A 126 16.73 9.09 -9.19
CA VAL A 126 17.25 8.67 -10.51
C VAL A 126 16.21 8.85 -11.61
N GLU A 127 14.92 8.80 -11.27
CA GLU A 127 13.81 9.10 -12.17
C GLU A 127 13.49 10.60 -12.25
N GLY A 128 14.23 11.43 -11.49
CA GLY A 128 14.04 12.88 -11.48
C GLY A 128 12.79 13.34 -10.73
N ASN A 129 12.26 12.54 -9.80
CA ASN A 129 11.06 12.90 -9.04
C ASN A 129 11.33 13.87 -7.87
N GLY A 130 12.60 14.17 -7.62
CA GLY A 130 13.08 15.08 -6.58
C GLY A 130 14.56 14.87 -6.33
N VAL A 131 15.22 15.81 -5.64
CA VAL A 131 16.64 15.68 -5.24
C VAL A 131 16.82 15.58 -3.73
N THR A 132 15.80 15.93 -2.95
CA THR A 132 15.76 15.82 -1.48
C THR A 132 14.66 14.87 -1.03
N GLU A 133 14.78 14.33 0.20
CA GLU A 133 13.70 13.52 0.80
C GLU A 133 12.36 14.27 0.83
N ALA A 134 12.37 15.57 1.10
CA ALA A 134 11.15 16.37 1.15
C ALA A 134 10.44 16.43 -0.21
N GLU A 135 11.19 16.56 -1.30
CA GLU A 135 10.64 16.55 -2.67
C GLU A 135 10.11 15.17 -3.05
N LEU A 136 10.84 14.09 -2.73
CA LEU A 136 10.37 12.73 -3.00
C LEU A 136 9.07 12.42 -2.23
N ARG A 137 8.99 12.83 -0.95
CA ARG A 137 7.76 12.73 -0.17
C ARG A 137 6.62 13.54 -0.77
N ALA A 138 6.90 14.76 -1.24
CA ALA A 138 5.89 15.60 -1.87
C ALA A 138 5.36 14.97 -3.17
N PHE A 139 6.26 14.42 -4.00
CA PHE A 139 5.89 13.70 -5.21
C PHE A 139 5.03 12.46 -4.91
N ALA A 140 5.49 11.58 -4.01
CA ALA A 140 4.77 10.36 -3.68
C ALA A 140 3.38 10.67 -3.07
N ASN A 141 3.30 11.65 -2.16
CA ASN A 141 2.03 12.13 -1.62
C ASN A 141 1.10 12.66 -2.72
N PHE A 142 1.62 13.52 -3.61
CA PHE A 142 0.84 14.12 -4.67
C PHE A 142 0.22 13.04 -5.56
N VAL A 143 1.00 12.05 -6.00
CA VAL A 143 0.47 10.97 -6.84
C VAL A 143 -0.54 10.11 -6.07
N ALA A 144 -0.25 9.75 -4.81
CA ALA A 144 -1.16 8.95 -3.99
C ALA A 144 -2.48 9.70 -3.62
N ASP A 145 -2.47 11.03 -3.52
CA ASP A 145 -3.68 11.85 -3.34
C ASP A 145 -4.65 11.75 -4.53
N HIS A 146 -4.14 11.38 -5.70
CA HIS A 146 -4.92 11.20 -6.93
C HIS A 146 -5.32 9.73 -7.18
N ALA A 147 -5.17 8.88 -6.17
CA ALA A 147 -5.69 7.52 -6.24
C ALA A 147 -7.23 7.53 -6.24
N ALA A 148 -7.80 6.72 -7.11
CA ALA A 148 -9.24 6.59 -7.31
C ALA A 148 -9.63 5.12 -7.53
N ASN A 149 -10.94 4.86 -7.51
CA ASN A 149 -11.53 3.57 -7.89
C ASN A 149 -10.94 2.37 -7.12
N LEU A 150 -10.57 2.57 -5.85
CA LEU A 150 -10.01 1.52 -5.00
C LEU A 150 -11.03 0.40 -4.79
N PHE A 151 -10.63 -0.82 -5.07
CA PHE A 151 -11.41 -2.02 -4.85
C PHE A 151 -10.50 -3.17 -4.45
N ALA A 152 -10.94 -4.00 -3.50
CA ALA A 152 -10.31 -5.27 -3.19
C ALA A 152 -11.33 -6.26 -2.62
N GLU A 153 -11.19 -7.53 -2.95
CA GLU A 153 -11.91 -8.63 -2.34
C GLU A 153 -11.03 -9.87 -2.19
N ILE A 154 -11.37 -10.69 -1.20
CA ILE A 154 -10.74 -11.98 -0.95
C ILE A 154 -11.84 -13.04 -0.87
N ASP A 155 -11.76 -14.06 -1.71
CA ASP A 155 -12.77 -15.12 -1.81
C ASP A 155 -14.21 -14.58 -1.99
N GLY A 156 -14.34 -13.53 -2.82
CA GLY A 156 -15.60 -12.84 -3.08
C GLY A 156 -16.13 -11.99 -1.91
N LYS A 157 -15.33 -11.78 -0.85
CA LYS A 157 -15.67 -10.90 0.27
C LYS A 157 -14.99 -9.54 0.08
N PRO A 158 -15.76 -8.45 -0.11
CA PRO A 158 -15.21 -7.12 -0.26
C PRO A 158 -14.44 -6.67 0.98
N ILE A 159 -13.32 -5.98 0.76
CA ILE A 159 -12.57 -5.27 1.79
C ILE A 159 -13.11 -3.83 1.84
N THR A 160 -13.63 -3.43 2.99
CA THR A 160 -14.23 -2.10 3.16
C THR A 160 -13.23 -1.10 3.74
N ASN A 161 -13.56 0.19 3.67
CA ASN A 161 -12.76 1.28 4.23
C ASN A 161 -11.28 1.26 3.76
N LEU A 162 -11.07 1.05 2.45
CA LEU A 162 -9.73 0.97 1.85
C LEU A 162 -8.89 2.23 2.08
N ASN A 163 -9.54 3.38 2.31
CA ASN A 163 -8.84 4.63 2.63
C ASN A 163 -8.03 4.56 3.92
N ALA A 164 -8.40 3.70 4.87
CA ALA A 164 -7.65 3.49 6.11
C ALA A 164 -6.30 2.75 5.90
N TYR A 165 -6.05 2.25 4.70
CA TYR A 165 -4.88 1.43 4.35
C TYR A 165 -3.84 2.18 3.53
N ARG A 166 -3.93 3.51 3.44
CA ARG A 166 -2.86 4.33 2.88
C ARG A 166 -1.64 4.32 3.79
N ALA A 167 -0.45 4.15 3.23
CA ALA A 167 0.79 4.19 3.99
C ALA A 167 1.94 4.77 3.14
N GLN A 168 2.59 5.80 3.68
CA GLN A 168 3.84 6.30 3.12
C GLN A 168 5.03 5.58 3.76
N SER A 169 6.04 5.28 2.95
CA SER A 169 7.29 4.67 3.40
C SER A 169 8.19 5.66 4.15
N PRO A 170 9.10 5.18 5.01
CA PRO A 170 10.32 5.94 5.31
C PRO A 170 11.13 6.17 4.01
N LEU A 171 12.09 7.11 4.04
CA LEU A 171 13.09 7.19 2.97
C LEU A 171 13.85 5.86 2.92
N PHE A 172 14.03 5.33 1.72
CA PHE A 172 14.81 4.11 1.50
C PHE A 172 15.71 4.26 0.29
N THR A 173 16.57 3.26 0.10
CA THR A 173 17.38 3.12 -1.12
C THR A 173 17.06 1.79 -1.74
N PHE A 174 16.68 1.79 -3.01
CA PHE A 174 16.55 0.56 -3.79
C PHE A 174 17.84 0.23 -4.55
N GLY A 175 17.86 -0.97 -5.14
CA GLY A 175 19.00 -1.50 -5.87
C GLY A 175 20.02 -2.19 -4.95
N PRO A 176 21.18 -2.61 -5.50
CA PRO A 176 21.61 -2.40 -6.88
C PRO A 176 20.70 -3.10 -7.90
N LEU A 177 20.33 -2.39 -8.97
CA LEU A 177 19.48 -2.95 -10.02
C LEU A 177 20.21 -4.05 -10.82
N PRO A 178 19.52 -5.14 -11.21
CA PRO A 178 20.08 -6.13 -12.11
C PRO A 178 20.26 -5.58 -13.53
N ALA A 179 20.97 -6.31 -14.38
CA ALA A 179 20.86 -6.11 -15.82
C ALA A 179 19.41 -6.36 -16.27
N ASN A 180 18.96 -5.69 -17.33
CA ASN A 180 17.57 -5.83 -17.81
C ASN A 180 16.52 -5.52 -16.72
N ASN A 181 16.77 -4.53 -15.86
CA ASN A 181 15.83 -4.12 -14.82
C ASN A 181 14.63 -3.35 -15.39
N ALA A 182 13.54 -3.29 -14.61
CA ALA A 182 12.28 -2.67 -15.01
C ALA A 182 12.37 -1.17 -15.35
N LEU A 183 13.39 -0.45 -14.83
CA LEU A 183 13.60 0.97 -15.09
C LEU A 183 14.43 1.24 -16.35
N GLY A 184 14.99 0.21 -17.00
CA GLY A 184 15.88 0.37 -18.15
C GLY A 184 17.20 1.09 -17.83
N LEU A 185 17.55 1.19 -16.54
CA LEU A 185 18.72 1.91 -16.06
C LEU A 185 19.98 1.02 -16.09
N PRO A 186 21.19 1.61 -16.00
CA PRO A 186 22.42 0.83 -15.92
C PRO A 186 22.40 -0.18 -14.76
N GLN A 187 22.94 -1.39 -14.99
CA GLN A 187 23.12 -2.38 -13.92
C GLN A 187 23.95 -1.78 -12.78
N GLY A 188 23.59 -2.11 -11.54
CA GLY A 188 24.27 -1.62 -10.35
C GLY A 188 23.75 -0.27 -9.85
N THR A 189 22.83 0.37 -10.57
CA THR A 189 22.19 1.62 -10.12
C THR A 189 21.51 1.43 -8.77
N THR A 190 21.68 2.42 -7.89
CA THR A 190 20.97 2.55 -6.61
C THR A 190 20.40 3.96 -6.52
N SER A 191 19.21 4.14 -5.95
CA SER A 191 18.63 5.47 -5.77
C SER A 191 17.90 5.59 -4.44
N PRO A 192 18.01 6.73 -3.74
CA PRO A 192 17.05 7.16 -2.74
C PRO A 192 15.64 7.28 -3.34
N ALA A 193 14.65 6.92 -2.52
CA ALA A 193 13.28 6.64 -2.93
C ALA A 193 12.30 6.85 -1.78
N VAL A 194 11.07 7.26 -2.10
CA VAL A 194 9.91 7.25 -1.20
C VAL A 194 8.72 6.67 -1.94
N SER A 195 7.95 5.83 -1.25
CA SER A 195 6.70 5.26 -1.76
C SER A 195 5.51 5.73 -0.94
N ASP A 196 4.36 5.86 -1.58
CA ASP A 196 3.05 6.08 -0.96
C ASP A 196 1.99 5.34 -1.79
N GLY A 197 0.87 4.99 -1.17
CA GLY A 197 -0.15 4.17 -1.81
C GLY A 197 -1.04 3.45 -0.81
N TYR A 198 -1.94 2.64 -1.34
CA TYR A 198 -2.93 1.88 -0.57
C TYR A 198 -2.55 0.41 -0.60
N PHE A 199 -2.24 -0.17 0.57
CA PHE A 199 -1.65 -1.50 0.66
C PHE A 199 -2.49 -2.42 1.54
N LEU A 200 -2.47 -3.72 1.26
CA LEU A 200 -3.09 -4.72 2.13
C LEU A 200 -2.06 -5.76 2.57
N MET A 201 -2.14 -6.17 3.83
CA MET A 201 -1.43 -7.32 4.38
C MET A 201 -2.45 -8.38 4.77
N ILE A 202 -2.54 -9.43 3.98
CA ILE A 202 -3.40 -10.58 4.27
C ILE A 202 -2.68 -11.47 5.28
N ALA A 203 -3.37 -11.80 6.37
CA ALA A 203 -2.93 -12.86 7.28
C ALA A 203 -2.74 -14.19 6.52
N PRO A 204 -1.89 -15.12 7.00
CA PRO A 204 -1.70 -16.39 6.31
C PRO A 204 -3.02 -17.10 6.02
N LEU A 205 -3.27 -17.36 4.73
CA LEU A 205 -4.47 -18.03 4.26
C LEU A 205 -4.44 -19.52 4.65
N SER A 206 -5.63 -20.11 4.79
CA SER A 206 -5.77 -21.56 4.99
C SER A 206 -5.23 -22.35 3.80
N SER A 207 -4.86 -23.62 4.02
CA SER A 207 -4.55 -24.52 2.90
C SER A 207 -5.74 -24.66 1.96
N GLY A 208 -5.52 -24.56 0.65
CA GLY A 208 -6.60 -24.62 -0.34
C GLY A 208 -6.48 -23.58 -1.44
N ARG A 209 -7.60 -23.32 -2.11
CA ARG A 209 -7.71 -22.32 -3.18
C ARG A 209 -8.32 -21.05 -2.64
N HIS A 210 -7.72 -19.93 -3.01
CA HIS A 210 -8.20 -18.59 -2.68
C HIS A 210 -8.12 -17.69 -3.90
N THR A 211 -8.99 -16.69 -3.95
CA THR A 211 -8.96 -15.63 -4.97
C THR A 211 -8.75 -14.29 -4.30
N ILE A 212 -7.81 -13.52 -4.82
CA ILE A 212 -7.60 -12.11 -4.44
C ILE A 212 -7.83 -11.29 -5.70
N HIS A 213 -8.75 -10.34 -5.64
CA HIS A 213 -9.06 -9.46 -6.76
C HIS A 213 -8.99 -8.01 -6.30
N PHE A 214 -8.26 -7.17 -7.03
CA PHE A 214 -8.13 -5.76 -6.68
C PHE A 214 -8.05 -4.86 -7.92
N LYS A 215 -8.52 -3.63 -7.74
CA LYS A 215 -8.50 -2.57 -8.74
C LYS A 215 -8.11 -1.25 -8.10
N GLY A 216 -7.50 -0.39 -8.89
CA GLY A 216 -7.18 0.96 -8.49
C GLY A 216 -6.80 1.79 -9.69
N SER A 217 -6.80 3.10 -9.51
CA SER A 217 -6.39 4.04 -10.55
C SER A 217 -5.61 5.21 -9.96
N ILE A 218 -4.72 5.81 -10.75
CA ILE A 218 -4.14 7.13 -10.51
C ILE A 218 -4.61 8.03 -11.66
N ILE A 219 -5.25 9.15 -11.36
CA ILE A 219 -5.78 10.08 -12.38
C ILE A 219 -5.26 11.49 -12.12
N LEU A 220 -4.38 11.99 -12.98
CA LEU A 220 -3.79 13.32 -12.92
C LEU A 220 -4.38 14.19 -14.05
N GLY A 221 -5.13 15.21 -13.65
CA GLY A 221 -5.79 16.14 -14.57
C GLY A 221 -7.07 15.59 -15.22
N GLN A 222 -7.57 16.30 -16.22
CA GLN A 222 -8.72 15.90 -17.04
C GLN A 222 -8.26 15.44 -18.43
N PRO A 223 -9.04 14.61 -19.16
CA PRO A 223 -8.66 14.09 -20.47
C PRO A 223 -8.31 15.17 -21.53
N THR A 224 -8.78 16.40 -21.33
CA THR A 224 -8.49 17.55 -22.19
C THR A 224 -7.22 18.30 -21.82
N ASP A 225 -6.63 18.03 -20.65
CA ASP A 225 -5.51 18.79 -20.12
C ASP A 225 -4.19 18.36 -20.80
N PRO A 226 -3.31 19.32 -21.15
CA PRO A 226 -1.93 19.02 -21.48
C PRO A 226 -1.26 18.33 -20.29
N GLY A 227 -0.85 17.07 -20.46
CA GLY A 227 -0.25 16.27 -19.38
C GLY A 227 -1.24 15.38 -18.62
N TYR A 228 -2.44 15.15 -19.16
CA TYR A 228 -3.33 14.11 -18.65
C TYR A 228 -2.60 12.77 -18.50
N PHE A 229 -2.75 12.17 -17.32
CA PHE A 229 -2.24 10.85 -17.04
C PHE A 229 -3.30 10.05 -16.28
N GLU A 230 -3.59 8.86 -16.78
CA GLU A 230 -4.47 7.89 -16.16
C GLU A 230 -3.77 6.54 -16.19
N PHE A 231 -3.56 5.98 -15.01
CA PHE A 231 -3.22 4.58 -14.85
C PHE A 231 -4.38 3.87 -14.18
N SER A 232 -4.77 2.70 -14.69
CA SER A 232 -5.74 1.84 -14.03
C SER A 232 -5.30 0.38 -14.11
N LEU A 233 -5.64 -0.38 -13.07
CA LEU A 233 -5.38 -1.81 -13.01
C LEU A 233 -6.63 -2.59 -12.58
N ASP A 234 -6.72 -3.82 -13.09
CA ASP A 234 -7.70 -4.84 -12.69
C ASP A 234 -6.99 -6.19 -12.61
N ILE A 235 -6.68 -6.65 -11.39
CA ILE A 235 -5.72 -7.74 -11.17
C ILE A 235 -6.36 -8.84 -10.33
N THR A 236 -6.32 -10.06 -10.86
CA THR A 236 -6.77 -11.26 -10.13
C THR A 236 -5.60 -12.19 -9.85
N TYR A 237 -5.50 -12.65 -8.61
CA TYR A 237 -4.59 -13.72 -8.19
C TYR A 237 -5.40 -14.94 -7.75
N ASN A 238 -5.22 -16.06 -8.45
CA ASN A 238 -5.67 -17.38 -8.03
C ASN A 238 -4.55 -18.03 -7.22
N ILE A 239 -4.72 -18.07 -5.90
CA ILE A 239 -3.74 -18.59 -4.96
C ILE A 239 -4.07 -20.05 -4.62
N THR A 240 -3.07 -20.93 -4.71
CA THR A 240 -3.13 -22.27 -4.11
C THR A 240 -2.14 -22.34 -2.95
N VAL A 241 -2.67 -22.45 -1.73
CA VAL A 241 -1.86 -22.57 -0.51
C VAL A 241 -1.58 -24.04 -0.20
N LYS A 242 -0.31 -24.45 -0.26
CA LYS A 242 0.13 -25.83 0.00
C LYS A 242 1.61 -25.95 0.30
#